data_AF-A0AA88KUG1-F1
#
_entry.id   AF-A0AA88KUG1-F1
#
_cell.length_a   1.000
_cell.length_b   1.000
_cell.length_c   1.000
_cell.angle_alpha   90.00
_cell.angle_beta   90.00
_cell.angle_gamma   90.00
#
_symmetry.space_group_name_H-M   'P 1'
#
loop_
_entity.id
_entity.type
_entity.pdbx_description
1 polymer ?
#
loop_
_entity_poly.entity_id
_entity_poly.type
_entity_poly.pdbx_seq_one_letter_code
_entity_poly.pdbx_strand_id
1 'polypeptide(L)'
;TSASNETEVHMVEKYIESFATGSLDAHKDGSRFWIKNKGPIIETYIGFIETYRDPSGVRGEFEGFVAVVNKPMSAKFSVLVEKAETLLKLLPWDQVLEKDTFLRPDFTSLDVVSFAGSGIPAGINIPNYDEIRQNEGFKNVSLGNVIPASYKDAKMPFVSSEDKALMDKYRVESFEVQVGLHELLGHGSGKLLRREKGELNFDEAAVKNILQAGEELKYYEEGETYDSVFTTIGSAYEECRAECVGLYLSLDKDVLRIFGHEGDEAEDVIYTNWLSMVFAGVAKALEMYAPATNAWLQAHSQARYAILQVMLEADGLLRIEERTGEDGNPDLLIKLERSKISTEGKRVIGDFLRKLQVFKATANVKGAKALFDKYTEVKEPWSKWRDIVLARRTPRKLFVQANTEISGEDIILRNYEASPSGLIKSWTDRFAGKEASLYKALTDIYNKDKDQFKF
;
A
#
# COMPACT_ATOMS: atom_id res chain seq x y z
N THR A 1 -28.33 15.73 14.47
CA THR A 1 -27.24 15.05 13.75
C THR A 1 -26.39 14.35 14.80
N SER A 2 -25.84 13.16 14.52
CA SER A 2 -24.97 12.42 15.46
C SER A 2 -23.48 12.75 15.28
N ALA A 3 -23.18 13.90 14.67
CA ALA A 3 -21.82 14.38 14.45
C ALA A 3 -21.16 14.71 15.79
N SER A 4 -19.86 14.40 15.92
CA SER A 4 -19.10 14.57 17.16
C SER A 4 -18.57 16.00 17.35
N ASN A 5 -18.53 16.80 16.28
CA ASN A 5 -18.06 18.18 16.28
C ASN A 5 -18.63 18.98 15.09
N GLU A 6 -18.44 20.30 15.09
CA GLU A 6 -18.91 21.20 14.03
C GLU A 6 -18.26 20.92 12.66
N THR A 7 -17.00 20.47 12.65
CA THR A 7 -16.30 20.13 11.40
C THR A 7 -16.99 18.98 10.67
N GLU A 8 -17.45 17.96 11.40
CA GLU A 8 -18.24 16.85 10.85
C GLU A 8 -19.62 17.30 10.35
N VAL A 9 -20.26 18.26 11.03
CA VAL A 9 -21.53 18.84 10.57
C VAL A 9 -21.34 19.51 9.21
N HIS A 10 -20.38 20.44 9.10
CA HIS A 10 -20.12 21.15 7.85
C HIS A 10 -19.67 20.22 6.71
N MET A 11 -18.86 19.21 7.03
CA MET A 11 -18.46 18.18 6.08
C MET A 11 -19.69 17.47 5.47
N VAL A 12 -20.60 16.99 6.31
CA VAL A 12 -21.81 16.28 5.86
C VAL A 12 -22.75 17.19 5.08
N GLU A 13 -22.93 18.44 5.53
CA GLU A 13 -23.73 19.45 4.80
C GLU A 13 -23.21 19.67 3.38
N LYS A 14 -21.89 19.76 3.22
CA LYS A 14 -21.25 19.93 1.92
C LYS A 14 -21.34 18.70 1.03
N TYR A 15 -21.26 17.49 1.59
CA TYR A 15 -21.54 16.27 0.81
C TYR A 15 -23.00 16.18 0.37
N ILE A 16 -23.97 16.57 1.22
CA ILE A 16 -25.38 16.65 0.85
C ILE A 16 -25.57 17.65 -0.31
N GLU A 17 -24.98 18.84 -0.21
CA GLU A 17 -25.02 19.86 -1.26
C GLU A 17 -24.47 19.31 -2.58
N SER A 18 -23.30 18.66 -2.55
CA SER A 18 -22.69 18.01 -3.71
C SER A 18 -23.61 16.99 -4.36
N PHE A 19 -24.18 16.05 -3.59
CA PHE A 19 -25.03 14.99 -4.16
C PHE A 19 -26.38 15.50 -4.65
N ALA A 20 -26.94 16.54 -4.01
CA ALA A 20 -28.20 17.13 -4.43
C ALA A 20 -28.08 17.99 -5.70
N THR A 21 -26.93 18.65 -5.90
CA THR A 21 -26.74 19.64 -6.98
C THR A 21 -25.81 19.18 -8.10
N GLY A 22 -24.98 18.15 -7.86
CA GLY A 22 -23.89 17.75 -8.76
C GLY A 22 -22.65 18.64 -8.65
N SER A 23 -22.50 19.45 -7.60
CA SER A 23 -21.38 20.39 -7.43
C SER A 23 -20.11 19.71 -6.91
N LEU A 24 -19.07 19.65 -7.75
CA LEU A 24 -17.74 19.18 -7.34
C LEU A 24 -17.08 20.13 -6.32
N ASP A 25 -17.32 21.44 -6.44
CA ASP A 25 -16.77 22.42 -5.50
C ASP A 25 -17.33 22.23 -4.09
N ALA A 26 -18.61 21.86 -3.98
CA ALA A 26 -19.20 21.49 -2.70
C ALA A 26 -18.55 20.22 -2.12
N HIS A 27 -18.24 19.21 -2.96
CA HIS A 27 -17.53 18.02 -2.50
C HIS A 27 -16.13 18.37 -1.98
N LYS A 28 -15.38 19.18 -2.74
CA LYS A 28 -14.08 19.71 -2.34
C LYS A 28 -14.14 20.45 -1.01
N ASP A 29 -15.13 21.31 -0.79
CA ASP A 29 -15.33 21.99 0.50
C ASP A 29 -15.60 21.00 1.64
N GLY A 30 -16.40 19.97 1.39
CA GLY A 30 -16.59 18.86 2.33
C GLY A 30 -15.28 18.15 2.67
N SER A 31 -14.44 17.86 1.65
CA SER A 31 -13.12 17.26 1.84
C SER A 31 -12.17 18.15 2.65
N ARG A 32 -12.25 19.48 2.50
CA ARG A 32 -11.47 20.45 3.32
C ARG A 32 -11.84 20.36 4.79
N PHE A 33 -13.14 20.27 5.10
CA PHE A 33 -13.59 20.04 6.48
C PHE A 33 -13.12 18.67 6.97
N TRP A 34 -13.23 17.62 6.15
CA TRP A 34 -12.80 16.28 6.50
C TRP A 34 -11.31 16.19 6.89
N ILE A 35 -10.40 16.83 6.15
CA ILE A 35 -8.97 16.86 6.49
C ILE A 35 -8.71 17.54 7.84
N LYS A 36 -9.49 18.59 8.14
CA LYS A 36 -9.41 19.36 9.40
C LYS A 36 -9.98 18.59 10.59
N ASN A 37 -10.82 17.57 10.36
CA ASN A 37 -11.32 16.69 11.41
C ASN A 37 -10.23 15.69 11.82
N LYS A 38 -9.43 16.03 12.83
CA LYS A 38 -8.29 15.22 13.30
C LYS A 38 -8.70 14.24 14.39
N GLY A 39 -8.27 12.99 14.24
CA GLY A 39 -8.49 11.90 15.21
C GLY A 39 -9.96 11.61 15.59
N PRO A 40 -10.92 11.59 14.65
CA PRO A 40 -12.28 11.18 14.98
C PRO A 40 -12.31 9.71 15.41
N ILE A 41 -13.26 9.32 16.26
CA ILE A 41 -13.42 7.88 16.63
C ILE A 41 -13.96 7.09 15.44
N ILE A 42 -14.91 7.68 14.72
CA ILE A 42 -15.53 7.13 13.52
C ILE A 42 -15.05 7.96 12.33
N GLU A 43 -14.29 7.34 11.45
CA GLU A 43 -13.79 7.97 10.23
C GLU A 43 -14.66 7.55 9.05
N THR A 44 -14.95 8.50 8.15
CA THR A 44 -15.82 8.26 7.01
C THR A 44 -15.51 9.20 5.85
N TYR A 45 -15.70 8.70 4.64
CA TYR A 45 -15.64 9.47 3.40
C TYR A 45 -16.60 8.86 2.38
N ILE A 46 -17.13 9.67 1.46
CA ILE A 46 -18.12 9.23 0.47
C ILE A 46 -18.11 10.13 -0.77
N GLY A 47 -18.26 9.55 -1.95
CA GLY A 47 -18.40 10.29 -3.21
C GLY A 47 -17.97 9.50 -4.44
N PHE A 48 -17.69 10.21 -5.53
CA PHE A 48 -17.08 9.65 -6.73
C PHE A 48 -15.57 9.87 -6.66
N ILE A 49 -14.83 8.91 -6.13
CA ILE A 49 -13.48 9.14 -5.59
C ILE A 49 -12.38 8.68 -6.53
N GLU A 50 -12.39 7.39 -6.89
CA GLU A 50 -11.29 6.76 -7.62
C GLU A 50 -11.59 6.62 -9.10
N THR A 51 -10.64 7.00 -9.97
CA THR A 51 -10.86 7.03 -11.43
C THR A 51 -10.35 5.79 -12.17
N TYR A 52 -9.91 4.74 -11.45
CA TYR A 52 -9.24 3.57 -12.03
C TYR A 52 -10.05 2.80 -13.08
N ARG A 53 -11.38 2.82 -12.99
CA ARG A 53 -12.26 2.02 -13.86
C ARG A 53 -12.79 2.78 -15.06
N ASP A 54 -12.60 4.09 -15.13
CA ASP A 54 -12.87 4.87 -16.34
C ASP A 54 -11.74 4.61 -17.35
N PRO A 55 -12.04 4.11 -18.56
CA PRO A 55 -11.02 3.94 -19.60
C PRO A 55 -10.24 5.23 -19.96
N SER A 56 -10.82 6.40 -19.70
CA SER A 56 -10.16 7.70 -19.87
C SER A 56 -9.54 8.26 -18.58
N GLY A 57 -9.76 7.61 -17.44
CA GLY A 57 -9.11 7.92 -16.16
C GLY A 57 -9.56 9.22 -15.47
N VAL A 58 -10.69 9.83 -15.86
CA VAL A 58 -11.12 11.14 -15.32
C VAL A 58 -12.45 11.12 -14.57
N ARG A 59 -13.25 10.05 -14.69
CA ARG A 59 -14.53 9.88 -13.96
C ARG A 59 -14.33 8.96 -12.76
N GLY A 60 -14.73 9.44 -11.58
CA GLY A 60 -14.68 8.65 -10.35
C GLY A 60 -15.79 7.60 -10.29
N GLU A 61 -15.47 6.41 -9.78
CA GLU A 61 -16.47 5.42 -9.34
C GLU A 61 -17.03 5.83 -7.97
N PHE A 62 -18.33 5.57 -7.73
CA PHE A 62 -18.95 5.86 -6.44
C PHE A 62 -18.47 4.87 -5.37
N GLU A 63 -18.00 5.39 -4.25
CA GLU A 63 -17.64 4.62 -3.08
C GLU A 63 -17.94 5.40 -1.79
N GLY A 64 -18.00 4.67 -0.67
CA GLY A 64 -18.06 5.27 0.64
C GLY A 64 -17.73 4.26 1.73
N PHE A 65 -17.08 4.73 2.79
CA PHE A 65 -16.71 3.87 3.90
C PHE A 65 -17.04 4.49 5.25
N VAL A 66 -17.21 3.62 6.24
CA VAL A 66 -17.27 3.93 7.66
C VAL A 66 -16.30 2.97 8.36
N ALA A 67 -15.37 3.52 9.12
CA ALA A 67 -14.36 2.76 9.83
C ALA A 67 -14.13 3.33 11.23
N VAL A 68 -13.71 2.49 12.16
CA VAL A 68 -13.45 2.86 13.56
C VAL A 68 -11.95 2.93 13.76
N VAL A 69 -11.46 3.96 14.46
CA VAL A 69 -10.03 4.04 14.80
C VAL A 69 -9.60 2.87 15.68
N ASN A 70 -8.62 2.10 15.19
CA ASN A 70 -7.95 1.07 15.96
C ASN A 70 -6.94 1.76 16.89
N LYS A 71 -7.38 2.09 18.11
CA LYS A 71 -6.55 2.79 19.11
C LYS A 71 -5.28 2.02 19.49
N PRO A 72 -5.31 0.68 19.71
CA PRO A 72 -4.09 -0.07 20.01
C PRO A 72 -3.04 0.03 18.90
N MET A 73 -3.43 -0.13 17.63
CA MET A 73 -2.49 -0.02 16.51
C MET A 73 -2.00 1.43 16.34
N SER A 74 -2.90 2.40 16.47
CA SER A 74 -2.54 3.83 16.39
C SER A 74 -1.56 4.24 17.51
N ALA A 75 -1.64 3.62 18.69
CA ALA A 75 -0.66 3.82 19.76
C ALA A 75 0.72 3.28 19.39
N LYS A 76 0.81 2.09 18.77
CA LYS A 76 2.09 1.54 18.26
C LYS A 76 2.72 2.50 17.23
N PHE A 77 1.92 3.00 16.29
CA PHE A 77 2.40 3.99 15.31
C PHE A 77 2.82 5.31 15.95
N SER A 78 2.13 5.77 16.99
CA SER A 78 2.54 6.97 17.74
C SER A 78 3.92 6.82 18.35
N VAL A 79 4.22 5.67 18.97
CA VAL A 79 5.56 5.37 19.50
C VAL A 79 6.60 5.28 18.37
N LEU A 80 6.23 4.73 17.21
CA LEU A 80 7.12 4.69 16.05
C LEU A 80 7.45 6.09 15.54
N VAL A 81 6.47 7.00 15.48
CA VAL A 81 6.65 8.43 15.15
C VAL A 81 7.56 9.12 16.15
N GLU A 82 7.38 8.87 17.45
CA GLU A 82 8.24 9.43 18.50
C GLU A 82 9.70 9.00 18.38
N LYS A 83 9.95 7.78 17.87
CA LYS A 83 11.29 7.23 17.64
C LYS A 83 11.84 7.46 16.24
N ALA A 84 11.06 8.06 15.33
CA ALA A 84 11.39 8.16 13.91
C ALA A 84 12.79 8.76 13.65
N GLU A 85 13.13 9.89 14.27
CA GLU A 85 14.43 10.55 14.08
C GLU A 85 15.63 9.68 14.51
N THR A 86 15.45 8.76 15.46
CA THR A 86 16.48 7.79 15.84
C THR A 86 16.58 6.67 14.82
N LEU A 87 15.44 6.15 14.36
CA LEU A 87 15.37 5.05 13.39
C LEU A 87 15.85 5.46 11.99
N LEU A 88 15.61 6.71 11.57
CA LEU A 88 16.08 7.24 10.29
C LEU A 88 17.61 7.19 10.16
N LYS A 89 18.34 7.33 11.27
CA LYS A 89 19.81 7.23 11.30
C LYS A 89 20.34 5.82 11.01
N LEU A 90 19.48 4.80 11.06
CA LEU A 90 19.84 3.42 10.72
C LEU A 90 19.81 3.18 9.20
N LEU A 91 19.15 4.05 8.43
CA LEU A 91 19.00 3.89 7.00
C LEU A 91 20.36 3.97 6.28
N PRO A 92 20.54 3.25 5.17
CA PRO A 92 21.86 3.00 4.57
C PRO A 92 22.37 4.16 3.70
N TRP A 93 21.89 5.39 3.90
CA TRP A 93 22.33 6.58 3.16
C TRP A 93 22.87 7.65 4.11
N ASP A 94 23.63 8.58 3.55
CA ASP A 94 24.24 9.67 4.30
C ASP A 94 23.18 10.68 4.78
N GLN A 95 23.42 11.30 5.94
CA GLN A 95 22.53 12.29 6.55
C GLN A 95 22.23 13.47 5.61
N VAL A 96 23.14 13.80 4.69
CA VAL A 96 22.91 14.87 3.69
C VAL A 96 21.75 14.56 2.72
N LEU A 97 21.36 13.29 2.62
CA LEU A 97 20.21 12.84 1.82
C LEU A 97 18.95 12.65 2.67
N GLU A 98 18.97 12.97 3.95
CA GLU A 98 17.81 12.94 4.83
C GLU A 98 17.21 14.35 4.99
N LYS A 99 15.91 14.42 5.29
CA LYS A 99 15.24 15.71 5.54
C LYS A 99 15.84 16.38 6.77
N ASP A 100 15.94 17.71 6.74
CA ASP A 100 16.52 18.50 7.85
C ASP A 100 15.64 18.42 9.11
N THR A 101 14.33 18.23 8.92
CA THR A 101 13.36 18.03 10.00
C THR A 101 12.36 16.97 9.58
N PHE A 102 12.13 15.99 10.46
CA PHE A 102 11.13 14.97 10.20
C PHE A 102 9.73 15.55 10.40
N LEU A 103 8.98 15.64 9.30
CA LEU A 103 7.56 15.98 9.35
C LEU A 103 6.79 14.77 9.84
N ARG A 104 6.21 14.87 11.04
CA ARG A 104 5.43 13.79 11.66
C ARG A 104 4.13 13.59 10.87
N PRO A 105 3.95 12.50 10.12
CA PRO A 105 2.71 12.27 9.41
C PRO A 105 1.61 11.84 10.38
N ASP A 106 0.39 12.23 10.05
CA ASP A 106 -0.83 11.77 10.70
C ASP A 106 -1.19 10.41 10.10
N PHE A 107 -0.80 9.33 10.79
CA PHE A 107 -1.01 7.95 10.32
C PHE A 107 -1.96 7.21 11.27
N THR A 108 -3.11 6.78 10.75
CA THR A 108 -4.16 6.15 11.54
C THR A 108 -4.48 4.77 10.99
N SER A 109 -4.58 3.78 11.89
CA SER A 109 -5.14 2.47 11.55
C SER A 109 -6.63 2.46 11.84
N LEU A 110 -7.43 1.98 10.89
CA LEU A 110 -8.88 1.90 10.99
C LEU A 110 -9.36 0.47 10.77
N ASP A 111 -10.37 0.06 11.52
CA ASP A 111 -11.12 -1.16 11.27
C ASP A 111 -12.41 -0.81 10.53
N VAL A 112 -12.53 -1.30 9.29
CA VAL A 112 -13.69 -1.07 8.43
C VAL A 112 -14.92 -1.72 9.05
N VAL A 113 -15.98 -0.93 9.21
CA VAL A 113 -17.32 -1.42 9.53
C VAL A 113 -18.10 -1.67 8.25
N SER A 114 -18.04 -0.71 7.32
CA SER A 114 -18.58 -0.88 5.97
C SER A 114 -17.75 -0.13 4.94
N PHE A 115 -17.54 -0.74 3.78
CA PHE A 115 -16.98 -0.14 2.59
C PHE A 115 -17.89 -0.50 1.40
N ALA A 116 -18.64 0.47 0.91
CA ALA A 116 -19.54 0.31 -0.24
C ALA A 116 -18.81 0.72 -1.51
N GLY A 117 -18.84 -0.13 -2.54
CA GLY A 117 -18.15 0.09 -3.80
C GLY A 117 -17.87 -1.22 -4.54
N SER A 118 -16.94 -1.18 -5.49
CA SER A 118 -16.55 -2.35 -6.29
C SER A 118 -15.50 -3.25 -5.63
N GLY A 119 -14.83 -2.76 -4.58
CA GLY A 119 -13.79 -3.48 -3.85
C GLY A 119 -13.52 -2.83 -2.49
N ILE A 120 -12.75 -3.52 -1.66
CA ILE A 120 -12.28 -3.00 -0.36
C ILE A 120 -10.75 -2.91 -0.45
N PRO A 121 -10.15 -1.71 -0.38
CA PRO A 121 -8.71 -1.57 -0.41
C PRO A 121 -8.08 -1.97 0.93
N ALA A 122 -6.76 -2.17 0.95
CA ALA A 122 -6.01 -2.40 2.19
C ALA A 122 -5.61 -1.08 2.91
N GLY A 123 -5.63 0.03 2.19
CA GLY A 123 -5.33 1.36 2.67
C GLY A 123 -5.79 2.41 1.65
N ILE A 124 -5.92 3.66 2.09
CA ILE A 124 -6.38 4.78 1.26
C ILE A 124 -5.57 6.04 1.57
N ASN A 125 -5.37 6.87 0.55
CA ASN A 125 -4.72 8.16 0.64
C ASN A 125 -5.56 9.19 -0.12
N ILE A 126 -6.34 9.99 0.62
CA ILE A 126 -7.39 10.86 0.08
C ILE A 126 -7.38 12.24 0.79
N PRO A 127 -7.99 13.29 0.20
CA PRO A 127 -8.71 13.30 -1.08
C PRO A 127 -7.78 13.27 -2.31
N ASN A 128 -8.37 13.03 -3.49
CA ASN A 128 -7.69 13.00 -4.78
C ASN A 128 -7.60 14.39 -5.46
N TYR A 129 -7.88 15.47 -4.71
CA TYR A 129 -7.79 16.84 -5.22
C TYR A 129 -6.42 17.43 -4.96
N ASP A 130 -5.58 17.52 -5.99
CA ASP A 130 -4.19 18.01 -5.87
C ASP A 130 -4.09 19.38 -5.19
N GLU A 131 -4.99 20.31 -5.53
CA GLU A 131 -5.03 21.64 -4.92
C GLU A 131 -5.24 21.60 -3.41
N ILE A 132 -5.97 20.62 -2.89
CA ILE A 132 -6.22 20.43 -1.45
C ILE A 132 -5.03 19.69 -0.84
N ARG A 133 -4.53 18.63 -1.49
CA ARG A 133 -3.38 17.85 -1.03
C ARG A 133 -2.14 18.72 -0.82
N GLN A 134 -1.89 19.65 -1.75
CA GLN A 134 -0.73 20.54 -1.73
C GLN A 134 -0.85 21.67 -0.71
N ASN A 135 -2.04 22.25 -0.53
CA ASN A 135 -2.21 23.47 0.27
C ASN A 135 -2.77 23.23 1.68
N GLU A 136 -3.55 22.16 1.88
CA GLU A 136 -4.28 21.90 3.12
C GLU A 136 -3.93 20.53 3.73
N GLY A 137 -3.56 19.54 2.91
CA GLY A 137 -3.08 18.22 3.32
C GLY A 137 -3.98 17.07 2.87
N PHE A 138 -3.72 15.88 3.41
CA PHE A 138 -4.42 14.63 3.13
C PHE A 138 -4.38 13.71 4.36
N LYS A 139 -5.15 12.63 4.36
CA LYS A 139 -5.01 11.57 5.39
C LYS A 139 -4.56 10.27 4.74
N ASN A 140 -3.65 9.58 5.43
CA ASN A 140 -3.22 8.22 5.11
C ASN A 140 -3.86 7.26 6.10
N VAL A 141 -4.50 6.23 5.57
CA VAL A 141 -5.28 5.29 6.36
C VAL A 141 -4.88 3.88 5.97
N SER A 142 -4.53 3.08 6.98
CA SER A 142 -4.43 1.63 6.86
C SER A 142 -5.72 0.98 7.33
N LEU A 143 -6.30 0.07 6.54
CA LEU A 143 -7.53 -0.63 6.85
C LEU A 143 -7.21 -1.97 7.53
N GLY A 144 -6.93 -1.88 8.83
CA GLY A 144 -6.30 -2.89 9.67
C GLY A 144 -7.01 -4.24 9.71
N ASN A 145 -8.33 -4.30 9.56
CA ASN A 145 -9.08 -5.55 9.54
C ASN A 145 -9.26 -6.17 8.13
N VAL A 146 -9.06 -5.41 7.06
CA VAL A 146 -9.18 -5.90 5.67
C VAL A 146 -8.00 -6.82 5.34
N ILE A 147 -6.81 -6.45 5.79
CA ILE A 147 -5.58 -7.19 5.53
C ILE A 147 -5.62 -8.60 6.16
N PRO A 148 -5.86 -8.79 7.47
CA PRO A 148 -6.00 -10.11 8.08
C PRO A 148 -7.07 -10.96 7.39
N ALA A 149 -8.21 -10.36 7.05
CA ALA A 149 -9.28 -11.05 6.34
C ALA A 149 -8.83 -11.53 4.94
N SER A 150 -7.93 -10.80 4.27
CA SER A 150 -7.34 -11.24 3.00
C SER A 150 -6.40 -12.45 3.16
N TYR A 151 -5.75 -12.60 4.32
CA TYR A 151 -4.81 -13.69 4.60
C TYR A 151 -5.47 -14.97 5.12
N LYS A 152 -6.61 -14.86 5.82
CA LYS A 152 -7.33 -16.01 6.39
C LYS A 152 -7.62 -17.11 5.38
N ASP A 153 -7.12 -18.33 5.59
CA ASP A 153 -7.27 -19.47 4.66
C ASP A 153 -6.68 -19.23 3.25
N ALA A 154 -5.68 -18.35 3.13
CA ALA A 154 -4.99 -18.13 1.86
C ALA A 154 -4.22 -19.40 1.44
N LYS A 155 -4.44 -19.87 0.20
CA LYS A 155 -3.49 -20.80 -0.41
C LYS A 155 -2.23 -20.05 -0.77
N MET A 156 -1.10 -20.61 -0.39
CA MET A 156 0.24 -20.05 -0.61
C MET A 156 1.03 -21.06 -1.45
N PRO A 157 0.82 -21.11 -2.78
CA PRO A 157 1.62 -21.97 -3.64
C PRO A 157 3.10 -21.59 -3.53
N PHE A 158 3.99 -22.51 -3.87
CA PHE A 158 5.44 -22.29 -3.86
C PHE A 158 6.10 -22.18 -2.48
N VAL A 159 5.34 -22.28 -1.39
CA VAL A 159 5.86 -22.23 -0.02
C VAL A 159 5.88 -23.65 0.56
N SER A 160 6.91 -23.98 1.34
CA SER A 160 6.99 -25.27 2.05
C SER A 160 5.88 -25.38 3.11
N SER A 161 5.59 -26.59 3.59
CA SER A 161 4.58 -26.78 4.63
C SER A 161 4.97 -26.10 5.95
N GLU A 162 6.26 -26.13 6.27
CA GLU A 162 6.85 -25.50 7.45
C GLU A 162 6.74 -23.97 7.36
N ASP A 163 7.14 -23.41 6.22
CA ASP A 163 7.05 -21.97 5.98
C ASP A 163 5.60 -21.47 5.90
N LYS A 164 4.70 -22.30 5.34
CA LYS A 164 3.28 -22.01 5.31
C LYS A 164 2.72 -21.88 6.73
N ALA A 165 3.10 -22.77 7.64
CA ALA A 165 2.66 -22.70 9.03
C ALA A 165 3.13 -21.41 9.73
N LEU A 166 4.35 -20.95 9.43
CA LEU A 166 4.84 -19.66 9.92
C LEU A 166 4.07 -18.48 9.31
N MET A 167 3.82 -18.49 7.99
CA MET A 167 3.03 -17.46 7.34
C MET A 167 1.58 -17.42 7.84
N ASP A 168 0.93 -18.57 8.05
CA ASP A 168 -0.42 -18.61 8.62
C ASP A 168 -0.47 -17.99 10.03
N LYS A 169 0.63 -18.10 10.80
CA LYS A 169 0.71 -17.61 12.17
C LYS A 169 1.11 -16.14 12.30
N TYR A 170 2.09 -15.67 11.53
CA TYR A 170 2.75 -14.37 11.75
C TYR A 170 2.64 -13.38 10.58
N ARG A 171 1.91 -13.72 9.52
CA ARG A 171 1.82 -12.84 8.34
C ARG A 171 1.05 -11.55 8.60
N VAL A 172 0.12 -11.55 9.56
CA VAL A 172 -0.58 -10.32 9.94
C VAL A 172 0.37 -9.40 10.70
N GLU A 173 1.03 -9.93 11.72
CA GLU A 173 1.98 -9.24 12.60
C GLU A 173 3.15 -8.66 11.81
N SER A 174 3.77 -9.48 10.94
CA SER A 174 4.84 -9.02 10.05
C SER A 174 4.40 -7.95 9.06
N PHE A 175 3.15 -8.03 8.58
CA PHE A 175 2.60 -7.00 7.70
C PHE A 175 2.34 -5.68 8.44
N GLU A 176 1.87 -5.71 9.69
CA GLU A 176 1.70 -4.51 10.51
C GLU A 176 3.04 -3.77 10.71
N VAL A 177 4.12 -4.52 10.98
CA VAL A 177 5.49 -3.97 11.04
C VAL A 177 5.87 -3.38 9.69
N GLN A 178 5.71 -4.13 8.60
CA GLN A 178 6.08 -3.70 7.25
C GLN A 178 5.35 -2.41 6.85
N VAL A 179 4.02 -2.33 7.03
CA VAL A 179 3.23 -1.15 6.68
C VAL A 179 3.58 0.05 7.54
N GLY A 180 3.72 -0.14 8.85
CA GLY A 180 4.12 0.94 9.74
C GLY A 180 5.45 1.56 9.31
N LEU A 181 6.43 0.72 8.96
CA LEU A 181 7.73 1.19 8.47
C LEU A 181 7.66 1.77 7.05
N HIS A 182 6.94 1.13 6.14
CA HIS A 182 6.78 1.56 4.74
C HIS A 182 6.14 2.95 4.63
N GLU A 183 5.04 3.17 5.33
CA GLU A 183 4.28 4.43 5.25
C GLU A 183 5.02 5.55 5.99
N LEU A 184 5.49 5.29 7.21
CA LEU A 184 6.08 6.31 8.07
C LEU A 184 7.54 6.61 7.73
N LEU A 185 8.37 5.58 7.63
CA LEU A 185 9.82 5.72 7.46
C LEU A 185 10.27 5.41 6.04
N GLY A 186 9.48 4.70 5.24
CA GLY A 186 9.65 4.59 3.81
C GLY A 186 9.33 5.93 3.17
N HIS A 187 8.06 6.21 2.87
CA HIS A 187 7.66 7.46 2.22
C HIS A 187 8.01 8.74 3.00
N GLY A 188 8.00 8.68 4.33
CA GLY A 188 8.35 9.82 5.18
C GLY A 188 9.84 10.19 5.19
N SER A 189 10.75 9.32 4.73
CA SER A 189 12.20 9.57 4.70
C SER A 189 12.72 10.04 3.35
N GLY A 190 13.94 10.57 3.38
CA GLY A 190 14.69 10.96 2.20
C GLY A 190 14.36 12.38 1.72
N LYS A 191 15.41 13.13 1.42
CA LYS A 191 15.36 14.50 0.88
C LYS A 191 15.43 14.48 -0.64
N LEU A 192 14.71 15.40 -1.28
CA LEU A 192 14.95 15.75 -2.68
C LEU A 192 15.84 16.98 -2.70
N LEU A 193 17.01 16.85 -3.32
CA LEU A 193 17.97 17.94 -3.48
C LEU A 193 17.45 18.83 -4.59
N ARG A 194 17.21 20.12 -4.32
CA ARG A 194 16.58 21.00 -5.29
C ARG A 194 16.99 22.45 -5.13
N ARG A 195 16.72 23.22 -6.19
CA ARG A 195 16.78 24.67 -6.16
C ARG A 195 15.42 25.24 -5.75
N GLU A 196 15.42 26.08 -4.72
CA GLU A 196 14.25 26.78 -4.20
C GLU A 196 14.56 28.27 -4.12
N LYS A 197 13.77 29.11 -4.81
CA LYS A 197 13.93 30.58 -4.81
C LYS A 197 15.35 31.03 -5.16
N GLY A 198 15.98 30.36 -6.12
CA GLY A 198 17.35 30.63 -6.58
C GLY A 198 18.47 29.99 -5.75
N GLU A 199 18.19 29.42 -4.58
CA GLU A 199 19.20 28.81 -3.69
C GLU A 199 19.09 27.28 -3.66
N LEU A 200 20.19 26.57 -3.40
CA LEU A 200 20.15 25.13 -3.20
C LEU A 200 19.69 24.82 -1.77
N ASN A 201 18.76 23.88 -1.61
CA ASN A 201 18.31 23.45 -0.28
C ASN A 201 19.28 22.48 0.42
N PHE A 202 20.52 22.36 -0.07
CA PHE A 202 21.52 21.39 0.38
C PHE A 202 22.95 21.92 0.21
N ASP A 203 23.90 21.30 0.94
CA ASP A 203 25.34 21.57 0.78
C ASP A 203 25.90 20.78 -0.43
N GLU A 204 26.26 21.51 -1.48
CA GLU A 204 26.78 20.95 -2.73
C GLU A 204 28.07 20.13 -2.54
N ALA A 205 28.97 20.58 -1.67
CA ALA A 205 30.25 19.90 -1.42
C ALA A 205 30.03 18.59 -0.67
N ALA A 206 29.13 18.61 0.32
CA ALA A 206 28.79 17.43 1.09
C ALA A 206 28.14 16.34 0.21
N VAL A 207 27.24 16.73 -0.70
CA VAL A 207 26.62 15.77 -1.63
C VAL A 207 27.63 15.23 -2.65
N LYS A 208 28.52 16.08 -3.19
CA LYS A 208 29.57 15.61 -4.12
C LYS A 208 30.47 14.53 -3.52
N ASN A 209 30.69 14.54 -2.20
CA ASN A 209 31.53 13.56 -1.51
C ASN A 209 30.91 12.15 -1.45
N ILE A 210 29.58 12.02 -1.61
CA ILE A 210 28.89 10.74 -1.53
C ILE A 210 28.52 10.15 -2.90
N LEU A 211 28.74 10.91 -3.99
CA LEU A 211 28.55 10.44 -5.35
C LEU A 211 29.70 9.51 -5.77
N GLN A 212 29.42 8.59 -6.69
CA GLN A 212 30.48 7.74 -7.24
C GLN A 212 31.42 8.56 -8.12
N ALA A 213 32.68 8.12 -8.21
CA ALA A 213 33.67 8.79 -9.04
C ALA A 213 33.18 8.90 -10.51
N GLY A 214 33.09 10.12 -11.00
CA GLY A 214 32.62 10.42 -12.36
C GLY A 214 31.09 10.63 -12.49
N GLU A 215 30.32 10.50 -11.41
CA GLU A 215 28.91 10.91 -11.41
C GLU A 215 28.79 12.43 -11.33
N GLU A 216 27.94 12.99 -12.18
CA GLU A 216 27.58 14.41 -12.16
C GLU A 216 26.54 14.66 -11.07
N LEU A 217 26.72 15.73 -10.29
CA LEU A 217 25.70 16.18 -9.35
C LEU A 217 24.51 16.74 -10.12
N LYS A 218 23.36 16.13 -9.90
CA LYS A 218 22.07 16.59 -10.40
C LYS A 218 21.14 16.88 -9.22
N TYR A 219 20.13 17.69 -9.46
CA TYR A 219 19.11 18.11 -8.51
C TYR A 219 17.87 18.56 -9.28
N TYR A 220 16.74 18.69 -8.59
CA TYR A 220 15.51 19.21 -9.19
C TYR A 220 15.61 20.72 -9.35
N GLU A 221 15.30 21.24 -10.53
CA GLU A 221 15.21 22.68 -10.78
C GLU A 221 13.89 23.26 -10.24
N GLU A 222 13.81 24.58 -10.21
CA GLU A 222 12.63 25.28 -9.70
C GLU A 222 11.38 24.93 -10.52
N GLY A 223 10.35 24.42 -9.83
CA GLY A 223 9.11 23.93 -10.44
C GLY A 223 9.11 22.44 -10.81
N GLU A 224 10.25 21.76 -10.76
CA GLU A 224 10.30 20.30 -10.94
C GLU A 224 9.86 19.57 -9.66
N THR A 225 9.15 18.46 -9.85
CA THR A 225 8.73 17.54 -8.79
C THR A 225 9.28 16.14 -9.05
N TYR A 226 9.18 15.26 -8.06
CA TYR A 226 9.50 13.85 -8.25
C TYR A 226 8.74 13.27 -9.45
N ASP A 227 7.43 13.51 -9.52
CA ASP A 227 6.57 12.96 -10.55
C ASP A 227 6.87 13.54 -11.94
N SER A 228 7.21 14.85 -12.03
CA SER A 228 7.55 15.46 -13.32
C SER A 228 8.87 14.92 -13.89
N VAL A 229 9.82 14.52 -13.04
CA VAL A 229 11.14 14.00 -13.45
C VAL A 229 11.14 12.49 -13.66
N PHE A 230 10.55 11.73 -12.72
CA PHE A 230 10.55 10.26 -12.78
C PHE A 230 9.44 9.70 -13.65
N THR A 231 8.38 10.46 -13.92
CA THR A 231 7.31 10.14 -14.87
C THR A 231 6.75 8.72 -14.65
N THR A 232 6.79 7.87 -15.67
CA THR A 232 6.16 6.54 -15.68
C THR A 232 6.82 5.53 -14.73
N ILE A 233 8.08 5.72 -14.35
CA ILE A 233 8.75 4.82 -13.39
C ILE A 233 8.54 5.24 -11.94
N GLY A 234 8.07 6.48 -11.70
CA GLY A 234 8.06 7.11 -10.38
C GLY A 234 7.34 6.29 -9.33
N SER A 235 6.09 5.90 -9.57
CA SER A 235 5.31 5.14 -8.59
C SER A 235 5.99 3.83 -8.19
N ALA A 236 6.32 2.96 -9.14
CA ALA A 236 6.94 1.67 -8.84
C ALA A 236 8.31 1.80 -8.16
N TYR A 237 9.08 2.83 -8.54
CA TYR A 237 10.38 3.09 -7.96
C TYR A 237 10.28 3.53 -6.49
N GLU A 238 9.35 4.45 -6.19
CA GLU A 238 9.14 4.94 -4.84
C GLU A 238 8.55 3.86 -3.91
N GLU A 239 7.61 3.06 -4.41
CA GLU A 239 7.09 1.89 -3.69
C GLU A 239 8.21 0.90 -3.36
N CYS A 240 9.10 0.64 -4.31
CA CYS A 240 10.25 -0.24 -4.11
C CYS A 240 11.17 0.28 -3.01
N ARG A 241 11.45 1.59 -3.00
CA ARG A 241 12.24 2.22 -1.95
C ARG A 241 11.57 2.09 -0.58
N ALA A 242 10.27 2.37 -0.48
CA ALA A 242 9.52 2.29 0.79
C ALA A 242 9.42 0.85 1.32
N GLU A 243 9.15 -0.13 0.45
CA GLU A 243 9.17 -1.57 0.80
C GLU A 243 10.56 -2.02 1.28
N CYS A 244 11.64 -1.56 0.64
CA CYS A 244 13.01 -1.81 1.08
C CYS A 244 13.32 -1.21 2.46
N VAL A 245 12.84 0.00 2.77
CA VAL A 245 12.95 0.57 4.12
C VAL A 245 12.26 -0.33 5.13
N GLY A 246 11.04 -0.78 4.82
CA GLY A 246 10.30 -1.72 5.66
C GLY A 246 11.10 -2.98 5.99
N LEU A 247 11.65 -3.66 4.97
CA LEU A 247 12.46 -4.86 5.18
C LEU A 247 13.74 -4.60 5.97
N TYR A 248 14.41 -3.48 5.68
CA TYR A 248 15.70 -3.14 6.25
C TYR A 248 15.58 -2.79 7.74
N LEU A 249 14.58 -1.95 8.08
CA LEU A 249 14.32 -1.55 9.47
C LEU A 249 13.55 -2.62 10.25
N SER A 250 12.85 -3.55 9.59
CA SER A 250 12.21 -4.66 10.30
C SER A 250 13.22 -5.61 10.95
N LEU A 251 14.53 -5.47 10.71
CA LEU A 251 15.57 -6.25 11.39
C LEU A 251 15.92 -5.67 12.77
N ASP A 252 15.51 -4.43 13.06
CA ASP A 252 15.84 -3.75 14.29
C ASP A 252 14.94 -4.19 15.45
N LYS A 253 15.54 -4.67 16.55
CA LYS A 253 14.79 -5.24 17.68
C LYS A 253 13.97 -4.22 18.45
N ASP A 254 14.35 -2.94 18.44
CA ASP A 254 13.54 -1.91 19.08
C ASP A 254 12.27 -1.65 18.26
N VAL A 255 12.35 -1.74 16.92
CA VAL A 255 11.16 -1.72 16.06
C VAL A 255 10.22 -2.87 16.42
N LEU A 256 10.68 -4.11 16.48
CA LEU A 256 9.80 -5.24 16.83
C LEU A 256 9.16 -5.08 18.21
N ARG A 257 9.91 -4.55 19.19
CA ARG A 257 9.39 -4.29 20.54
C ARG A 257 8.26 -3.25 20.53
N ILE A 258 8.33 -2.22 19.67
CA ILE A 258 7.21 -1.25 19.50
C ILE A 258 5.94 -1.98 19.06
N PHE A 259 6.08 -2.98 18.19
CA PHE A 259 4.95 -3.78 17.71
C PHE A 259 4.54 -4.91 18.66
N GLY A 260 5.29 -5.12 19.75
CA GLY A 260 4.99 -6.09 20.80
C GLY A 260 5.61 -7.48 20.60
N HIS A 261 6.65 -7.59 19.75
CA HIS A 261 7.33 -8.87 19.49
C HIS A 261 8.75 -8.84 20.05
N GLU A 262 9.13 -9.90 20.77
CA GLU A 262 10.47 -10.06 21.37
C GLU A 262 10.94 -11.52 21.26
N GLY A 263 12.24 -11.77 21.50
CA GLY A 263 12.81 -13.12 21.49
C GLY A 263 12.62 -13.87 20.17
N ASP A 264 12.35 -15.17 20.26
CA ASP A 264 12.16 -16.06 19.09
C ASP A 264 10.96 -15.64 18.23
N GLU A 265 9.90 -15.09 18.85
CA GLU A 265 8.74 -14.58 18.12
C GLU A 265 9.14 -13.44 17.19
N ALA A 266 9.99 -12.52 17.65
CA ALA A 266 10.51 -11.44 16.81
C ALA A 266 11.32 -11.98 15.61
N GLU A 267 12.08 -13.06 15.79
CA GLU A 267 12.81 -13.71 14.68
C GLU A 267 11.85 -14.35 13.67
N ASP A 268 10.75 -14.94 14.13
CA ASP A 268 9.71 -15.48 13.26
C ASP A 268 8.96 -14.39 12.49
N VAL A 269 8.60 -13.29 13.15
CA VAL A 269 7.98 -12.13 12.49
C VAL A 269 8.91 -11.55 11.41
N ILE A 270 10.21 -11.45 11.69
CA ILE A 270 11.23 -11.04 10.69
C ILE A 270 11.24 -11.99 9.51
N TYR A 271 11.40 -13.29 9.78
CA TYR A 271 11.46 -14.29 8.71
C TYR A 271 10.19 -14.29 7.86
N THR A 272 9.02 -14.23 8.49
CA THR A 272 7.73 -14.18 7.79
C THR A 272 7.56 -12.89 6.98
N ASN A 273 8.08 -11.74 7.43
CA ASN A 273 8.08 -10.51 6.64
C ASN A 273 8.86 -10.69 5.32
N TRP A 274 10.09 -11.17 5.43
CA TRP A 274 10.98 -11.38 4.29
C TRP A 274 10.45 -12.47 3.34
N LEU A 275 9.93 -13.57 3.89
CA LEU A 275 9.29 -14.61 3.10
C LEU A 275 8.03 -14.09 2.39
N SER A 276 7.23 -13.26 3.05
CA SER A 276 6.03 -12.65 2.45
C SER A 276 6.36 -11.74 1.27
N MET A 277 7.46 -10.98 1.36
CA MET A 277 7.98 -10.17 0.26
C MET A 277 8.37 -11.05 -0.94
N VAL A 278 9.16 -12.10 -0.70
CA VAL A 278 9.61 -13.04 -1.73
C VAL A 278 8.41 -13.76 -2.37
N PHE A 279 7.48 -14.26 -1.55
CA PHE A 279 6.25 -14.87 -2.01
C PHE A 279 5.44 -13.91 -2.87
N ALA A 280 5.31 -12.63 -2.49
CA ALA A 280 4.61 -11.64 -3.29
C ALA A 280 5.34 -11.36 -4.62
N GLY A 281 6.67 -11.27 -4.62
CA GLY A 281 7.47 -11.12 -5.84
C GLY A 281 7.36 -12.29 -6.82
N VAL A 282 7.25 -13.53 -6.32
CA VAL A 282 7.11 -14.73 -7.16
C VAL A 282 5.66 -14.94 -7.57
N ALA A 283 4.78 -15.10 -6.59
CA ALA A 283 3.42 -15.60 -6.79
C ALA A 283 2.42 -14.52 -7.20
N LYS A 284 2.69 -13.25 -6.90
CA LYS A 284 1.72 -12.16 -7.12
C LYS A 284 2.19 -11.13 -8.12
N ALA A 285 3.47 -10.80 -8.14
CA ALA A 285 3.97 -9.79 -9.05
C ALA A 285 3.87 -10.25 -10.51
N LEU A 286 4.27 -11.49 -10.82
CA LEU A 286 4.25 -12.01 -12.19
C LEU A 286 2.84 -12.14 -12.79
N GLU A 287 1.79 -12.24 -11.94
CA GLU A 287 0.40 -12.12 -12.39
C GLU A 287 0.12 -10.75 -13.03
N MET A 288 0.83 -9.71 -12.57
CA MET A 288 0.70 -8.31 -12.98
C MET A 288 1.71 -7.89 -14.05
N TYR A 289 2.43 -8.83 -14.66
CA TYR A 289 3.28 -8.58 -15.83
C TYR A 289 2.54 -8.94 -17.12
N ALA A 290 2.60 -8.07 -18.12
CA ALA A 290 2.01 -8.26 -19.45
C ALA A 290 3.12 -8.50 -20.50
N PRO A 291 3.39 -9.76 -20.89
CA PRO A 291 4.47 -10.09 -21.83
C PRO A 291 4.30 -9.46 -23.22
N ALA A 292 3.06 -9.28 -23.68
CA ALA A 292 2.78 -8.73 -25.00
C ALA A 292 3.26 -7.28 -25.17
N THR A 293 3.34 -6.52 -24.08
CA THR A 293 3.74 -5.10 -24.08
C THR A 293 5.00 -4.85 -23.26
N ASN A 294 5.60 -5.89 -22.66
CA ASN A 294 6.68 -5.79 -21.67
C ASN A 294 6.38 -4.77 -20.56
N ALA A 295 5.13 -4.73 -20.10
CA ALA A 295 4.65 -3.73 -19.15
C ALA A 295 4.22 -4.37 -17.82
N TRP A 296 4.55 -3.70 -16.73
CA TRP A 296 4.00 -3.97 -15.42
C TRP A 296 2.67 -3.23 -15.26
N LEU A 297 1.63 -3.95 -14.82
CA LEU A 297 0.28 -3.44 -14.67
C LEU A 297 0.02 -2.85 -13.27
N GLN A 298 0.94 -3.04 -12.32
CA GLN A 298 0.78 -2.58 -10.94
C GLN A 298 2.14 -2.26 -10.30
N ALA A 299 2.26 -1.03 -9.76
CA ALA A 299 3.52 -0.48 -9.26
C ALA A 299 4.15 -1.30 -8.12
N HIS A 300 3.38 -1.68 -7.10
CA HIS A 300 3.89 -2.47 -5.97
C HIS A 300 4.38 -3.86 -6.42
N SER A 301 3.74 -4.47 -7.43
CA SER A 301 4.13 -5.76 -7.98
C SER A 301 5.48 -5.65 -8.66
N GLN A 302 5.67 -4.63 -9.50
CA GLN A 302 6.96 -4.33 -10.11
C GLN A 302 8.04 -4.11 -9.05
N ALA A 303 7.74 -3.33 -8.00
CA ALA A 303 8.62 -3.09 -6.86
C ALA A 303 9.03 -4.38 -6.14
N ARG A 304 8.06 -5.24 -5.79
CA ARG A 304 8.29 -6.52 -5.11
C ARG A 304 9.08 -7.50 -5.97
N TYR A 305 8.86 -7.48 -7.29
CA TYR A 305 9.68 -8.25 -8.22
C TYR A 305 11.13 -7.73 -8.27
N ALA A 306 11.35 -6.41 -8.28
CA ALA A 306 12.69 -5.84 -8.19
C ALA A 306 13.43 -6.27 -6.92
N ILE A 307 12.76 -6.19 -5.77
CA ILE A 307 13.29 -6.62 -4.47
C ILE A 307 13.65 -8.10 -4.49
N LEU A 308 12.78 -8.94 -5.04
CA LEU A 308 13.04 -10.36 -5.26
C LEU A 308 14.30 -10.58 -6.10
N GLN A 309 14.45 -9.88 -7.23
CA GLN A 309 15.66 -10.00 -8.07
C GLN A 309 16.93 -9.57 -7.32
N VAL A 310 16.86 -8.52 -6.49
CA VAL A 310 17.98 -8.08 -5.64
C VAL A 310 18.34 -9.16 -4.61
N MET A 311 17.35 -9.78 -3.96
CA MET A 311 17.60 -10.85 -2.98
C MET A 311 18.24 -12.08 -3.61
N LEU A 312 17.99 -12.36 -4.90
CA LEU A 312 18.63 -13.48 -5.61
C LEU A 312 20.10 -13.24 -5.94
N GLU A 313 20.58 -11.99 -5.91
CA GLU A 313 22.01 -11.69 -6.05
C GLU A 313 22.80 -12.02 -4.77
N ALA A 314 22.13 -12.20 -3.63
CA ALA A 314 22.78 -12.58 -2.37
C ALA A 314 23.08 -14.08 -2.32
N ASP A 315 24.36 -14.42 -2.16
CA ASP A 315 24.82 -15.81 -2.17
C ASP A 315 24.14 -16.65 -1.08
N GLY A 316 23.39 -17.66 -1.53
CA GLY A 316 22.65 -18.62 -0.72
C GLY A 316 21.55 -18.04 0.19
N LEU A 317 21.16 -16.77 0.04
CA LEU A 317 20.02 -16.20 0.76
C LEU A 317 18.70 -16.77 0.25
N LEU A 318 18.54 -16.81 -1.07
CA LEU A 318 17.28 -17.15 -1.71
C LEU A 318 17.51 -18.01 -2.94
N ARG A 319 16.71 -19.07 -3.08
CA ARG A 319 16.64 -19.88 -4.28
C ARG A 319 15.19 -20.17 -4.64
N ILE A 320 14.92 -20.19 -5.94
CA ILE A 320 13.66 -20.69 -6.51
C ILE A 320 13.97 -21.96 -7.29
N GLU A 321 13.23 -23.03 -7.02
CA GLU A 321 13.41 -24.32 -7.68
C GLU A 321 12.15 -24.71 -8.45
N GLU A 322 12.30 -25.11 -9.71
CA GLU A 322 11.24 -25.83 -10.42
C GLU A 322 11.02 -27.20 -9.77
N ARG A 323 9.76 -27.58 -9.60
CA ARG A 323 9.38 -28.92 -9.15
C ARG A 323 8.09 -29.37 -9.83
N THR A 324 7.71 -30.62 -9.55
CA THR A 324 6.38 -31.12 -9.88
C THR A 324 5.53 -31.06 -8.62
N GLY A 325 4.35 -30.44 -8.70
CA GLY A 325 3.39 -30.39 -7.61
C GLY A 325 2.77 -31.77 -7.34
N GLU A 326 2.08 -31.89 -6.21
CA GLU A 326 1.40 -33.14 -5.82
C GLU A 326 0.32 -33.59 -6.82
N ASP A 327 -0.19 -32.65 -7.61
CA ASP A 327 -1.14 -32.88 -8.70
C ASP A 327 -0.49 -33.32 -10.02
N GLY A 328 0.82 -33.50 -10.05
CA GLY A 328 1.59 -33.88 -11.24
C GLY A 328 1.90 -32.73 -12.20
N ASN A 329 1.45 -31.51 -11.92
CA ASN A 329 1.69 -30.34 -12.78
C ASN A 329 2.96 -29.58 -12.38
N PRO A 330 3.53 -28.75 -13.28
CA PRO A 330 4.65 -27.86 -12.92
C PRO A 330 4.34 -26.97 -11.72
N ASP A 331 5.33 -26.76 -10.86
CA ASP A 331 5.26 -25.97 -9.63
C ASP A 331 6.62 -25.34 -9.34
N LEU A 332 6.67 -24.41 -8.40
CA LEU A 332 7.92 -23.82 -7.89
C LEU A 332 8.06 -24.08 -6.40
N LEU A 333 9.25 -23.89 -5.85
CA LEU A 333 9.50 -23.83 -4.42
C LEU A 333 10.44 -22.68 -4.10
N ILE A 334 9.98 -21.80 -3.20
CA ILE A 334 10.75 -20.72 -2.59
C ILE A 334 11.54 -21.32 -1.43
N LYS A 335 12.86 -21.09 -1.42
CA LYS A 335 13.74 -21.45 -0.31
C LYS A 335 14.48 -20.21 0.17
N LEU A 336 14.04 -19.66 1.30
CA LEU A 336 14.66 -18.52 1.96
C LEU A 336 15.49 -18.99 3.14
N GLU A 337 16.78 -18.64 3.17
CA GLU A 337 17.70 -19.03 4.22
C GLU A 337 17.66 -18.02 5.38
N ARG A 338 16.98 -18.41 6.47
CA ARG A 338 16.76 -17.55 7.64
C ARG A 338 18.06 -16.98 8.21
N SER A 339 19.11 -17.80 8.31
CA SER A 339 20.39 -17.38 8.91
C SER A 339 21.12 -16.29 8.12
N LYS A 340 20.76 -16.09 6.84
CA LYS A 340 21.37 -15.11 5.94
C LYS A 340 20.59 -13.80 5.83
N ILE A 341 19.40 -13.69 6.41
CA ILE A 341 18.57 -12.47 6.34
C ILE A 341 19.30 -11.27 6.97
N SER A 342 19.78 -11.42 8.21
CA SER A 342 20.43 -10.32 8.96
C SER A 342 21.86 -10.00 8.49
N THR A 343 22.41 -10.80 7.58
CA THR A 343 23.76 -10.64 7.02
C THR A 343 23.68 -10.26 5.54
N GLU A 344 23.61 -11.23 4.65
CA GLU A 344 23.59 -11.01 3.21
C GLU A 344 22.33 -10.31 2.73
N GLY A 345 21.16 -10.66 3.28
CA GLY A 345 19.89 -9.99 2.98
C GLY A 345 19.92 -8.51 3.32
N LYS A 346 20.30 -8.18 4.57
CA LYS A 346 20.49 -6.80 5.02
C LYS A 346 21.46 -6.04 4.12
N ARG A 347 22.58 -6.67 3.75
CA ARG A 347 23.60 -6.06 2.89
C ARG A 347 23.04 -5.71 1.50
N VAL A 348 22.45 -6.67 0.78
CA VAL A 348 21.98 -6.42 -0.60
C VAL A 348 20.80 -5.45 -0.64
N ILE A 349 19.87 -5.54 0.32
CA ILE A 349 18.75 -4.59 0.42
C ILE A 349 19.28 -3.20 0.80
N GLY A 350 20.23 -3.10 1.72
CA GLY A 350 20.85 -1.83 2.10
C GLY A 350 21.61 -1.16 0.96
N ASP A 351 22.41 -1.94 0.21
CA ASP A 351 23.16 -1.48 -0.96
C ASP A 351 22.23 -0.98 -2.07
N PHE A 352 21.13 -1.70 -2.31
CA PHE A 352 20.12 -1.33 -3.29
C PHE A 352 19.35 -0.07 -2.85
N LEU A 353 18.88 -0.04 -1.60
CA LEU A 353 18.14 1.08 -1.01
C LEU A 353 18.94 2.38 -1.02
N ARG A 354 20.25 2.32 -0.72
CA ARG A 354 21.15 3.47 -0.84
C ARG A 354 21.19 4.04 -2.26
N LYS A 355 21.33 3.17 -3.27
CA LYS A 355 21.31 3.61 -4.68
C LYS A 355 19.96 4.22 -5.07
N LEU A 356 18.86 3.61 -4.61
CA LEU A 356 17.52 4.15 -4.84
C LEU A 356 17.39 5.57 -4.29
N GLN A 357 17.83 5.80 -3.05
CA GLN A 357 17.75 7.12 -2.43
C GLN A 357 18.69 8.13 -3.10
N VAL A 358 19.92 7.76 -3.44
CA VAL A 358 20.87 8.67 -4.13
C VAL A 358 20.28 9.15 -5.45
N PHE A 359 19.79 8.25 -6.30
CA PHE A 359 19.23 8.65 -7.59
C PHE A 359 17.92 9.43 -7.47
N LYS A 360 17.04 9.06 -6.52
CA LYS A 360 15.83 9.85 -6.18
C LYS A 360 16.20 11.27 -5.76
N ALA A 361 17.13 11.40 -4.82
CA ALA A 361 17.50 12.68 -4.22
C ALA A 361 18.14 13.63 -5.24
N THR A 362 18.97 13.09 -6.13
CA THR A 362 19.74 13.83 -7.13
C THR A 362 19.01 14.03 -8.47
N ALA A 363 17.71 13.73 -8.58
CA ALA A 363 16.98 13.79 -9.86
C ALA A 363 17.67 12.98 -11.00
N ASN A 364 18.48 11.96 -10.67
CA ASN A 364 19.22 11.17 -11.67
C ASN A 364 18.32 10.10 -12.29
N VAL A 365 17.31 10.53 -13.06
CA VAL A 365 16.31 9.65 -13.68
C VAL A 365 16.95 8.61 -14.62
N LYS A 366 18.04 8.96 -15.31
CA LYS A 366 18.75 8.03 -16.20
C LYS A 366 19.38 6.88 -15.41
N GLY A 367 20.07 7.20 -14.30
CA GLY A 367 20.64 6.19 -13.40
C GLY A 367 19.57 5.36 -12.71
N ALA A 368 18.53 6.03 -12.20
CA ALA A 368 17.36 5.38 -11.60
C ALA A 368 16.71 4.38 -12.55
N LYS A 369 16.42 4.79 -13.79
CA LYS A 369 15.81 3.95 -14.81
C LYS A 369 16.70 2.76 -15.17
N ALA A 370 17.99 2.99 -15.41
CA ALA A 370 18.92 1.91 -15.73
C ALA A 370 19.03 0.86 -14.60
N LEU A 371 19.08 1.32 -13.35
CA LEU A 371 19.09 0.43 -12.18
C LEU A 371 17.77 -0.34 -12.05
N PHE A 372 16.64 0.34 -12.15
CA PHE A 372 15.33 -0.25 -11.89
C PHE A 372 14.87 -1.17 -13.02
N ASP A 373 15.14 -0.81 -14.28
CA ASP A 373 14.90 -1.69 -15.44
C ASP A 373 15.68 -3.00 -15.28
N LYS A 374 16.96 -2.94 -14.85
CA LYS A 374 17.79 -4.14 -14.63
C LYS A 374 17.10 -5.17 -13.73
N TYR A 375 16.45 -4.71 -12.64
CA TYR A 375 15.80 -5.59 -11.66
C TYR A 375 14.33 -5.85 -11.95
N THR A 376 13.70 -5.13 -12.88
CA THR A 376 12.28 -5.29 -13.23
C THR A 376 12.06 -5.94 -14.60
N GLU A 377 13.14 -6.20 -15.34
CA GLU A 377 13.10 -6.94 -16.59
C GLU A 377 12.80 -8.43 -16.33
N VAL A 378 11.75 -8.95 -16.97
CA VAL A 378 11.35 -10.35 -16.83
C VAL A 378 11.98 -11.19 -17.95
N LYS A 379 13.10 -11.85 -17.61
CA LYS A 379 13.87 -12.75 -18.49
C LYS A 379 13.73 -14.21 -18.08
N GLU A 380 14.15 -15.15 -18.92
CA GLU A 380 14.27 -16.56 -18.54
C GLU A 380 15.14 -16.72 -17.27
N PRO A 381 14.76 -17.58 -16.30
CA PRO A 381 13.62 -18.51 -16.33
C PRO A 381 12.27 -17.89 -15.91
N TRP A 382 12.21 -16.61 -15.53
CA TRP A 382 11.00 -15.96 -14.99
C TRP A 382 9.87 -15.82 -16.01
N SER A 383 10.19 -15.60 -17.28
CA SER A 383 9.20 -15.57 -18.36
C SER A 383 8.46 -16.91 -18.47
N LYS A 384 9.18 -18.05 -18.40
CA LYS A 384 8.58 -19.39 -18.35
C LYS A 384 7.85 -19.64 -17.02
N TRP A 385 8.44 -19.24 -15.89
CA TRP A 385 7.82 -19.43 -14.57
C TRP A 385 6.52 -18.65 -14.38
N ARG A 386 6.32 -17.56 -15.13
CA ARG A 386 5.05 -16.84 -15.15
C ARG A 386 3.89 -17.76 -15.55
N ASP A 387 4.07 -18.70 -16.48
CA ASP A 387 3.01 -19.63 -16.87
C ASP A 387 2.65 -20.58 -15.70
N ILE A 388 3.66 -21.02 -14.94
CA ILE A 388 3.45 -21.81 -13.72
C ILE A 388 2.70 -20.97 -12.68
N VAL A 389 3.10 -19.71 -12.47
CA VAL A 389 2.43 -18.77 -11.54
C VAL A 389 0.97 -18.56 -11.92
N LEU A 390 0.68 -18.34 -13.20
CA LEU A 390 -0.70 -18.17 -13.67
C LEU A 390 -1.53 -19.46 -13.55
N ALA A 391 -0.93 -20.63 -13.77
CA ALA A 391 -1.61 -21.91 -13.59
C ALA A 391 -1.92 -22.20 -12.11
N ARG A 392 -1.08 -21.72 -11.19
CA ARG A 392 -1.22 -21.91 -9.74
C ARG A 392 -1.94 -20.76 -9.03
N ARG A 393 -2.35 -19.71 -9.77
CA ARG A 393 -2.97 -18.51 -9.19
C ARG A 393 -4.27 -18.85 -8.46
N THR A 394 -4.53 -18.11 -7.39
CA THR A 394 -5.76 -18.21 -6.63
C THR A 394 -6.73 -17.10 -7.02
N PRO A 395 -8.04 -17.38 -7.14
CA PRO A 395 -9.04 -16.33 -7.26
C PRO A 395 -8.96 -15.35 -6.10
N ARG A 396 -9.26 -14.07 -6.37
CA ARG A 396 -9.42 -13.07 -5.31
C ARG A 396 -10.57 -13.48 -4.39
N LYS A 397 -10.38 -13.26 -3.09
CA LYS A 397 -11.42 -13.54 -2.10
C LYS A 397 -12.53 -12.48 -2.17
N LEU A 398 -13.72 -12.90 -1.75
CA LEU A 398 -14.84 -12.00 -1.51
C LEU A 398 -14.93 -11.71 -0.02
N PHE A 399 -15.21 -10.46 0.35
CA PHE A 399 -15.38 -10.05 1.73
C PHE A 399 -16.85 -10.07 2.11
N VAL A 400 -17.17 -10.76 3.21
CA VAL A 400 -18.49 -10.67 3.83
C VAL A 400 -18.45 -9.54 4.86
N GLN A 401 -19.22 -8.47 4.62
CA GLN A 401 -19.29 -7.33 5.51
C GLN A 401 -20.47 -7.45 6.46
N ALA A 402 -20.31 -6.96 7.69
CA ALA A 402 -21.38 -6.87 8.66
C ALA A 402 -22.47 -5.88 8.23
N ASN A 403 -23.62 -5.96 8.91
CA ASN A 403 -24.67 -4.95 8.89
C ASN A 403 -24.81 -4.34 10.29
N THR A 404 -25.28 -3.10 10.36
CA THR A 404 -25.72 -2.48 11.61
C THR A 404 -27.23 -2.30 11.60
N GLU A 405 -27.88 -2.56 12.73
CA GLU A 405 -29.32 -2.37 12.90
C GLU A 405 -29.60 -1.56 14.16
N ILE A 406 -30.53 -0.62 14.05
CA ILE A 406 -31.02 0.16 15.19
C ILE A 406 -32.08 -0.66 15.90
N SER A 407 -31.87 -0.95 17.19
CA SER A 407 -32.80 -1.67 18.05
C SER A 407 -33.09 -0.84 19.30
N GLY A 408 -34.10 0.03 19.22
CA GLY A 408 -34.38 1.00 20.29
C GLY A 408 -33.28 2.06 20.35
N GLU A 409 -32.60 2.16 21.49
CA GLU A 409 -31.44 3.04 21.68
C GLU A 409 -30.09 2.37 21.32
N ASP A 410 -30.10 1.05 21.10
CA ASP A 410 -28.89 0.28 20.80
C ASP A 410 -28.62 0.17 19.29
N ILE A 411 -27.34 0.02 18.94
CA ILE A 411 -26.90 -0.36 17.59
C ILE A 411 -26.33 -1.78 17.66
N ILE A 412 -26.96 -2.71 16.96
CA ILE A 412 -26.56 -4.11 16.89
C ILE A 412 -25.70 -4.34 15.66
N LEU A 413 -24.48 -4.88 15.85
CA LEU A 413 -23.64 -5.35 14.76
C LEU A 413 -24.01 -6.81 14.41
N ARG A 414 -24.57 -7.02 13.22
CA ARG A 414 -24.89 -8.34 12.68
C ARG A 414 -23.74 -8.86 11.82
N ASN A 415 -23.10 -9.91 12.31
CA ASN A 415 -22.06 -10.64 11.58
C ASN A 415 -22.65 -11.80 10.79
N TYR A 416 -21.96 -12.17 9.72
CA TYR A 416 -22.36 -13.24 8.81
C TYR A 416 -21.21 -14.25 8.67
N GLU A 417 -21.56 -15.49 8.34
CA GLU A 417 -20.57 -16.52 8.05
C GLU A 417 -19.72 -16.13 6.83
N ALA A 418 -18.42 -16.44 6.86
CA ALA A 418 -17.52 -16.26 5.73
C ALA A 418 -17.72 -17.35 4.66
N SER A 419 -18.91 -17.38 4.07
CA SER A 419 -19.36 -18.36 3.07
C SER A 419 -20.14 -17.67 1.95
N PRO A 420 -20.32 -18.29 0.77
CA PRO A 420 -21.17 -17.74 -0.28
C PRO A 420 -22.61 -17.45 0.18
N SER A 421 -23.19 -18.33 1.01
CA SER A 421 -24.51 -18.12 1.61
C SER A 421 -24.51 -16.97 2.63
N GLY A 422 -23.48 -16.85 3.45
CA GLY A 422 -23.31 -15.73 4.37
C GLY A 422 -23.16 -14.39 3.64
N LEU A 423 -22.43 -14.35 2.53
CA LEU A 423 -22.34 -13.17 1.67
C LEU A 423 -23.71 -12.76 1.13
N ILE A 424 -24.45 -13.70 0.52
CA ILE A 424 -25.80 -13.44 -0.01
C ILE A 424 -26.72 -12.94 1.11
N LYS A 425 -26.71 -13.62 2.27
CA LYS A 425 -27.52 -13.22 3.42
C LYS A 425 -27.19 -11.81 3.90
N SER A 426 -25.90 -11.44 3.93
CA SER A 426 -25.50 -10.08 4.32
C SER A 426 -26.12 -9.01 3.43
N TRP A 427 -26.29 -9.28 2.13
CA TRP A 427 -26.92 -8.35 1.18
C TRP A 427 -28.45 -8.35 1.29
N THR A 428 -29.07 -9.52 1.44
CA THR A 428 -30.52 -9.63 1.64
C THR A 428 -30.97 -8.86 2.88
N ASP A 429 -30.23 -9.00 3.98
CA ASP A 429 -30.55 -8.33 5.24
C ASP A 429 -30.25 -6.81 5.18
N ARG A 430 -29.28 -6.36 4.37
CA ARG A 430 -28.78 -4.97 4.32
C ARG A 430 -29.86 -3.95 3.94
N PHE A 431 -30.78 -4.36 3.07
CA PHE A 431 -31.86 -3.51 2.57
C PHE A 431 -33.23 -4.12 2.82
N ALA A 432 -33.35 -4.95 3.87
CA ALA A 432 -34.58 -5.61 4.24
C ALA A 432 -35.73 -4.59 4.35
N GLY A 433 -36.82 -4.84 3.61
CA GLY A 433 -37.99 -3.96 3.54
C GLY A 433 -37.87 -2.76 2.59
N LYS A 434 -36.75 -2.60 1.87
CA LYS A 434 -36.51 -1.53 0.88
C LYS A 434 -36.23 -2.06 -0.53
N GLU A 435 -36.19 -3.37 -0.71
CA GLU A 435 -35.74 -4.08 -1.92
C GLU A 435 -36.57 -3.67 -3.14
N ALA A 436 -37.90 -3.68 -3.02
CA ALA A 436 -38.80 -3.33 -4.12
C ALA A 436 -38.54 -1.91 -4.65
N SER A 437 -38.31 -0.95 -3.75
CA SER A 437 -38.04 0.44 -4.13
C SER A 437 -36.67 0.59 -4.79
N LEU A 438 -35.65 -0.09 -4.28
CA LEU A 438 -34.29 -0.05 -4.83
C LEU A 438 -34.21 -0.73 -6.19
N TYR A 439 -34.80 -1.92 -6.34
CA TYR A 439 -34.84 -2.63 -7.62
C TYR A 439 -35.61 -1.86 -8.67
N LYS A 440 -36.72 -1.21 -8.30
CA LYS A 440 -37.44 -0.33 -9.22
C LYS A 440 -36.55 0.85 -9.65
N ALA A 441 -35.89 1.54 -8.72
CA ALA A 441 -35.01 2.66 -9.06
C ALA A 441 -33.87 2.25 -10.01
N LEU A 442 -33.18 1.13 -9.73
CA LEU A 442 -32.13 0.60 -10.60
C LEU A 442 -32.65 0.21 -11.98
N THR A 443 -33.83 -0.43 -12.04
CA THR A 443 -34.46 -0.86 -13.29
C THR A 443 -34.92 0.35 -14.12
N ASP A 444 -35.44 1.39 -13.48
CA ASP A 444 -35.86 2.63 -14.15
C ASP A 444 -34.66 3.35 -14.76
N ILE A 445 -33.53 3.45 -14.02
CA ILE A 445 -32.27 4.03 -14.53
C ILE A 445 -31.75 3.21 -15.71
N TYR A 446 -31.65 1.89 -15.57
CA TYR A 446 -31.22 1.02 -16.66
C TYR A 446 -32.10 1.18 -17.90
N ASN A 447 -33.43 1.16 -17.75
CA ASN A 447 -34.34 1.28 -18.88
C ASN A 447 -34.27 2.63 -19.59
N LYS A 448 -33.98 3.71 -18.84
CA LYS A 448 -33.78 5.04 -19.40
C LYS A 448 -32.57 5.09 -20.34
N ASP A 449 -31.46 4.44 -19.95
CA ASP A 449 -30.17 4.58 -20.63
C ASP A 449 -29.76 3.34 -21.46
N LYS A 450 -30.51 2.24 -21.43
CA LYS A 450 -30.16 0.96 -22.10
C LYS A 450 -29.82 1.08 -23.58
N ASP A 451 -30.42 2.04 -24.29
CA ASP A 451 -30.18 2.23 -25.72
C ASP A 451 -28.78 2.81 -26.00
N GLN A 452 -28.12 3.42 -25.01
CA GLN A 452 -26.72 3.88 -25.09
C GLN A 452 -25.71 2.73 -25.01
N PHE A 453 -26.15 1.53 -24.63
CA PHE A 453 -25.28 0.34 -24.46
C PHE A 453 -25.42 -0.68 -25.60
N LYS A 454 -26.17 -0.35 -26.66
CA LYS A 454 -26.26 -1.17 -27.88
C LYS A 454 -25.00 -0.92 -28.73
N PHE A 455 -24.02 -1.81 -28.59
CA PHE A 455 -22.82 -1.86 -29.44
C PHE A 455 -23.08 -2.59 -30.75
#